data_AF-E9I1C9-F1
#
_entry.id   AF-E9I1C9-F1
#
_cell.length_a   1.000
_cell.length_b   1.000
_cell.length_c   1.000
_cell.angle_alpha   90.00
_cell.angle_beta   90.00
_cell.angle_gamma   90.00
#
_symmetry.space_group_name_H-M   'P 1'
#
loop_
_entity.id
_entity.type
_entity.pdbx_description
1 polymer ?
#
loop_
_entity_poly.entity_id
_entity_poly.type
_entity_poly.pdbx_seq_one_letter_code
_entity_poly.pdbx_strand_id
1 'polypeptide(L)'
;MRYDSFEIGFGNPFPRLQLLSVHHFVTGLGLSESKILVIAPVLLVGDQVVRVTLFKTADVTAILNQHGGARQHCIEGRQINVLIKDPNVEERFVRVFDYPANANMEVMKVRLREFGTVLDLRRDRYAGATAGMIPCLTGQLTVRMTLNSPIPSYLQVGEHKVYIRYANQP
;
A
#
# COMPACT_ATOMS: atom_id res chain seq x y z
N MET A 1 6.32 -24.53 15.74
CA MET A 1 6.16 -24.16 14.32
C MET A 1 5.91 -22.66 14.27
N ARG A 2 6.64 -21.92 13.43
CA ARG A 2 6.44 -20.48 13.28
C ARG A 2 5.29 -20.30 12.29
N TYR A 3 4.16 -19.78 12.76
CA TYR A 3 3.04 -19.41 11.90
C TYR A 3 3.26 -17.98 11.42
N ASP A 4 3.09 -17.76 10.12
CA ASP A 4 3.14 -16.42 9.55
C ASP A 4 1.74 -15.94 9.19
N SER A 5 1.63 -14.62 9.10
CA SER A 5 0.36 -13.95 8.85
C SER A 5 0.55 -12.81 7.85
N PHE A 6 -0.56 -12.44 7.21
CA PHE A 6 -0.69 -11.21 6.45
C PHE A 6 -1.93 -10.45 6.93
N GLU A 7 -1.97 -9.16 6.66
CA GLU A 7 -3.10 -8.30 6.96
C GLU A 7 -3.84 -7.89 5.69
N ILE A 8 -5.16 -7.81 5.79
CA ILE A 8 -6.05 -7.25 4.79
C ILE A 8 -6.77 -6.06 5.40
N GLY A 9 -6.47 -4.86 4.91
CA GLY A 9 -7.17 -3.64 5.25
C GLY A 9 -8.25 -3.31 4.21
N PHE A 10 -9.47 -3.06 4.68
CA PHE A 10 -10.61 -2.64 3.85
C PHE A 10 -10.87 -1.12 3.93
N GLY A 11 -10.00 -0.36 4.61
CA GLY A 11 -10.22 1.04 4.95
C GLY A 11 -11.36 1.20 5.96
N ASN A 12 -12.06 2.34 5.94
CA ASN A 12 -13.20 2.61 6.82
C ASN A 12 -14.53 2.68 6.01
N PRO A 13 -15.03 1.55 5.48
CA PRO A 13 -16.29 1.52 4.76
C PRO A 13 -17.45 1.83 5.73
N PHE A 14 -18.37 2.68 5.29
CA PHE A 14 -19.59 2.99 6.04
C PHE A 14 -20.82 2.67 5.17
N PRO A 15 -21.70 1.73 5.59
CA PRO A 15 -21.56 0.85 6.76
C PRO A 15 -20.37 -0.12 6.65
N ARG A 16 -19.90 -0.66 7.79
CA ARG A 16 -18.82 -1.66 7.80
C ARG A 16 -19.19 -2.89 6.96
N LEU A 17 -18.19 -3.53 6.35
CA LEU A 17 -18.41 -4.76 5.59
C LEU A 17 -18.87 -5.87 6.52
N GLN A 18 -19.79 -6.70 6.04
CA GLN A 18 -20.27 -7.87 6.76
C GLN A 18 -19.15 -8.89 6.93
N LEU A 19 -19.16 -9.60 8.06
CA LEU A 19 -18.17 -10.65 8.35
C LEU A 19 -18.12 -11.71 7.25
N LEU A 20 -19.28 -12.09 6.71
CA LEU A 20 -19.38 -13.06 5.61
C LEU A 20 -18.71 -12.56 4.33
N SER A 21 -18.87 -11.28 3.99
CA SER A 21 -18.21 -10.67 2.83
C SER A 21 -16.69 -10.64 3.00
N VAL A 22 -16.21 -10.34 4.22
CA VAL A 22 -14.77 -10.40 4.54
C VAL A 22 -14.25 -11.83 4.45
N HIS A 23 -14.99 -12.81 4.96
CA HIS A 23 -14.63 -14.23 4.85
C HIS A 23 -14.54 -14.69 3.39
N HIS A 24 -15.56 -14.39 2.57
CA HIS A 24 -15.56 -14.70 1.14
C HIS A 24 -14.43 -14.02 0.39
N PHE A 25 -14.06 -12.80 0.78
CA PHE A 25 -12.90 -12.13 0.19
C PHE A 25 -11.61 -12.92 0.49
N VAL A 26 -11.39 -13.33 1.74
CA VAL A 26 -10.20 -14.08 2.16
C VAL A 26 -10.11 -15.43 1.42
N THR A 27 -11.18 -16.22 1.39
CA THR A 27 -11.20 -17.50 0.68
C THR A 27 -11.13 -17.34 -0.83
N GLY A 28 -11.61 -16.20 -1.36
CA GLY A 28 -11.49 -15.80 -2.76
C GLY A 28 -10.07 -15.49 -3.23
N LEU A 29 -9.07 -15.41 -2.34
CA LEU A 29 -7.65 -15.25 -2.70
C LEU A 29 -6.99 -16.56 -3.18
N GLY A 30 -7.77 -17.59 -3.50
CA GLY A 30 -7.25 -18.91 -3.87
C GLY A 30 -6.75 -19.73 -2.68
N LEU A 31 -7.16 -19.37 -1.47
CA LEU A 31 -6.87 -20.10 -0.24
C LEU A 31 -7.96 -21.13 0.04
N SER A 32 -7.58 -22.40 0.21
CA SER A 32 -8.49 -23.40 0.78
C SER A 32 -8.62 -23.18 2.29
N GLU A 33 -9.80 -23.43 2.85
CA GLU A 33 -10.06 -23.29 4.29
C GLU A 33 -9.08 -24.12 5.13
N SER A 34 -8.66 -25.29 4.63
CA SER A 34 -7.66 -26.16 5.27
C SER A 34 -6.27 -25.53 5.44
N LYS A 35 -5.95 -24.44 4.72
CA LYS A 35 -4.69 -23.71 4.86
C LYS A 35 -4.75 -22.60 5.90
N ILE A 36 -5.96 -22.19 6.29
CA ILE A 36 -6.19 -21.06 7.18
C ILE A 36 -6.22 -21.57 8.62
N LEU A 37 -5.34 -21.03 9.45
CA LEU A 37 -5.34 -21.31 10.89
C LEU A 37 -6.35 -20.41 11.60
N VAL A 38 -6.33 -19.10 11.30
CA VAL A 38 -7.24 -18.14 11.92
C VAL A 38 -7.40 -16.90 11.05
N ILE A 39 -8.60 -16.31 11.07
CA ILE A 39 -8.89 -14.96 10.58
C ILE A 39 -9.35 -14.16 11.79
N ALA A 40 -8.60 -13.14 12.19
CA ALA A 40 -8.88 -12.34 13.37
C ALA A 40 -8.99 -10.86 13.00
N PRO A 41 -9.94 -10.09 13.59
CA PRO A 41 -9.95 -8.65 13.43
C PRO A 41 -8.73 -8.03 14.11
N VAL A 42 -8.09 -7.06 13.45
CA VAL A 42 -7.07 -6.20 14.06
C VAL A 42 -7.77 -4.94 14.53
N LEU A 43 -7.72 -4.69 15.84
CA LEU A 43 -8.33 -3.51 16.45
C LEU A 43 -7.53 -2.25 16.06
N LEU A 44 -7.93 -1.63 14.97
CA LEU A 44 -7.49 -0.31 14.55
C LEU A 44 -8.68 0.65 14.60
N VAL A 45 -8.44 1.87 15.08
CA VAL A 45 -9.48 2.89 15.17
C VAL A 45 -9.83 3.34 13.74
N GLY A 46 -11.11 3.27 13.38
CA GLY A 46 -11.61 3.64 12.05
C GLY A 46 -11.57 2.48 11.07
N ASP A 47 -10.38 2.00 10.70
CA ASP A 47 -10.25 1.00 9.65
C ASP A 47 -10.75 -0.39 10.05
N GLN A 48 -11.33 -1.11 9.09
CA GLN A 48 -11.67 -2.51 9.17
C GLN A 48 -10.50 -3.32 8.61
N VAL A 49 -9.76 -3.97 9.50
CA VAL A 49 -8.57 -4.76 9.17
C VAL A 49 -8.71 -6.16 9.75
N VAL A 50 -8.32 -7.17 8.97
CA VAL A 50 -8.22 -8.55 9.45
C VAL A 50 -6.81 -9.08 9.25
N ARG A 51 -6.35 -9.88 10.20
CA ARG A 51 -5.12 -10.66 10.10
C ARG A 51 -5.47 -12.10 9.78
N VAL A 52 -4.87 -12.62 8.74
CA VAL A 52 -5.03 -14.01 8.29
C VAL A 52 -3.73 -14.74 8.59
N THR A 53 -3.81 -15.77 9.43
CA THR A 53 -2.68 -16.63 9.78
C THR A 53 -2.84 -17.96 9.06
N LEU A 54 -1.77 -18.41 8.40
CA LEU A 54 -1.77 -19.67 7.66
C LEU A 54 -0.85 -20.70 8.34
N PHE A 55 -1.09 -21.98 8.07
CA PHE A 55 -0.27 -23.06 8.62
C PHE A 55 1.17 -23.08 8.06
N LYS A 56 1.40 -22.54 6.85
CA LYS A 56 2.69 -22.56 6.17
C LYS A 56 3.11 -21.16 5.74
N THR A 57 4.33 -20.76 6.09
CA THR A 57 4.96 -19.51 5.63
C THR A 57 4.97 -19.38 4.11
N ALA A 58 5.21 -20.47 3.38
CA ALA A 58 5.23 -20.45 1.91
C ALA A 58 3.90 -19.99 1.30
N ASP A 59 2.76 -20.35 1.91
CA ASP A 59 1.45 -19.88 1.43
C ASP A 59 1.29 -18.38 1.71
N VAL A 60 1.79 -17.86 2.83
CA VAL A 60 1.78 -16.41 3.13
C VAL A 60 2.61 -15.65 2.11
N THR A 61 3.83 -16.11 1.82
CA THR A 61 4.68 -15.48 0.81
C THR A 61 4.05 -15.51 -0.58
N ALA A 62 3.38 -16.59 -0.96
CA ALA A 62 2.66 -16.68 -2.23
C ALA A 62 1.53 -15.64 -2.32
N ILE A 63 0.73 -15.50 -1.26
CA ILE A 63 -0.34 -14.50 -1.19
C ILE A 63 0.22 -13.09 -1.27
N LEU A 64 1.25 -12.76 -0.50
CA LEU A 64 1.88 -11.44 -0.53
C LEU A 64 2.48 -11.13 -1.91
N ASN A 65 3.10 -12.10 -2.58
CA ASN A 65 3.66 -11.89 -3.92
C ASN A 65 2.58 -11.68 -4.99
N GLN A 66 1.47 -12.41 -4.90
CA GLN A 66 0.40 -12.38 -5.91
C GLN A 66 -0.59 -11.22 -5.69
N HIS A 67 -0.96 -11.00 -4.44
CA HIS A 67 -2.05 -10.10 -4.04
C HIS A 67 -1.58 -8.91 -3.20
N GLY A 68 -0.32 -8.88 -2.76
CA GLY A 68 0.22 -7.76 -2.01
C GLY A 68 0.08 -6.44 -2.75
N GLY A 69 -0.18 -5.39 -1.99
CA GLY A 69 -0.45 -4.06 -2.54
C GLY A 69 -1.85 -3.56 -2.25
N ALA A 70 -2.13 -2.33 -2.70
CA ALA A 70 -3.50 -1.80 -2.71
C ALA A 70 -4.13 -2.05 -4.07
N ARG A 71 -5.35 -2.59 -4.08
CA ARG A 71 -6.16 -2.80 -5.29
C ARG A 71 -7.62 -2.46 -4.99
N GLN A 72 -8.32 -1.98 -6.01
CA GLN A 72 -9.75 -1.70 -5.90
C GLN A 72 -10.54 -3.00 -6.17
N HIS A 73 -11.52 -3.28 -5.32
CA HIS A 73 -12.40 -4.45 -5.43
C HIS A 73 -13.86 -4.03 -5.27
N CYS A 74 -14.75 -4.69 -6.01
CA CYS A 74 -16.19 -4.57 -5.77
C CYS A 74 -16.58 -5.56 -4.66
N ILE A 75 -16.95 -5.06 -3.48
CA ILE A 75 -17.39 -5.85 -2.33
C ILE A 75 -18.73 -5.29 -1.86
N GLU A 76 -19.74 -6.14 -1.73
CA GLU A 76 -21.13 -5.72 -1.40
C GLU A 76 -21.67 -4.63 -2.36
N GLY A 77 -21.29 -4.70 -3.65
CA GLY A 77 -21.68 -3.71 -4.66
C GLY A 77 -20.94 -2.36 -4.56
N ARG A 78 -19.95 -2.24 -3.66
CA ARG A 78 -19.19 -1.01 -3.41
C ARG A 78 -17.74 -1.14 -3.86
N GLN A 79 -17.18 -0.07 -4.39
CA GLN A 79 -15.76 -0.02 -4.73
C GLN A 79 -14.93 0.25 -3.47
N ILE A 80 -14.26 -0.79 -2.98
CA ILE A 80 -13.43 -0.78 -1.77
C ILE A 80 -11.96 -0.90 -2.18
N ASN A 81 -11.12 0.00 -1.67
CA ASN A 81 -9.67 -0.15 -1.80
C ASN A 81 -9.18 -1.12 -0.73
N VAL A 82 -8.78 -2.32 -1.17
CA VAL A 82 -8.26 -3.36 -0.30
C VAL A 82 -6.74 -3.31 -0.32
N LEU A 83 -6.13 -3.33 0.87
CA LEU A 83 -4.69 -3.38 1.07
C LEU A 83 -4.31 -4.74 1.67
N ILE A 84 -3.52 -5.53 0.95
CA ILE A 84 -2.93 -6.77 1.47
C ILE A 84 -1.45 -6.52 1.74
N LYS A 85 -0.99 -6.79 2.96
CA LYS A 85 0.39 -6.50 3.39
C LYS A 85 0.91 -7.47 4.45
N ASP A 86 2.23 -7.49 4.62
CA ASP A 86 2.88 -8.15 5.74
C ASP A 86 2.78 -7.26 7.00
N PRO A 87 2.21 -7.75 8.13
CA PRO A 87 2.10 -6.98 9.37
C PRO A 87 3.45 -6.62 10.00
N ASN A 88 4.51 -7.37 9.71
CA ASN A 88 5.83 -7.13 10.28
C ASN A 88 6.63 -6.08 9.52
N VAL A 89 6.10 -5.62 8.38
CA VAL A 89 6.76 -4.65 7.53
C VAL A 89 6.22 -3.26 7.84
N GLU A 90 7.10 -2.41 8.38
CA GLU A 90 6.74 -1.02 8.66
C GLU A 90 6.64 -0.22 7.35
N GLU A 91 5.40 -0.01 6.90
CA GLU A 91 5.12 0.82 5.74
C GLU A 91 5.21 2.31 6.07
N ARG A 92 5.78 3.07 5.14
CA ARG A 92 5.85 4.53 5.20
C ARG A 92 5.20 5.12 3.95
N PHE A 93 4.43 6.17 4.16
CA PHE A 93 3.90 7.01 3.09
C PHE A 93 4.86 8.16 2.87
N VAL A 94 5.56 8.12 1.74
CA VAL A 94 6.53 9.13 1.33
C VAL A 94 5.87 10.06 0.32
N ARG A 95 5.89 11.35 0.62
CA ARG A 95 5.47 12.41 -0.29
C ARG A 95 6.68 12.92 -1.05
N VAL A 96 6.56 12.94 -2.38
CA VAL A 96 7.55 13.52 -3.27
C VAL A 96 6.96 14.78 -3.87
N PHE A 97 7.73 15.86 -3.85
CA PHE A 97 7.38 17.14 -4.43
C PHE A 97 8.37 17.49 -5.54
N ASP A 98 7.97 18.41 -6.41
CA ASP A 98 8.80 18.96 -7.50
C ASP A 98 9.25 17.92 -8.55
N TYR A 99 8.56 16.77 -8.65
CA TYR A 99 8.82 15.80 -9.71
C TYR A 99 7.92 16.04 -10.92
N PRO A 100 8.44 16.34 -12.13
CA PRO A 100 7.61 16.78 -13.23
C PRO A 100 6.46 15.83 -13.59
N ALA A 101 5.31 16.41 -13.97
CA ALA A 101 4.09 15.68 -14.31
C ALA A 101 4.24 14.73 -15.52
N ASN A 102 5.23 14.96 -16.37
CA ASN A 102 5.57 14.15 -17.53
C ASN A 102 6.83 13.27 -17.31
N ALA A 103 7.51 13.39 -16.16
CA ALA A 103 8.70 12.61 -15.88
C ALA A 103 8.39 11.12 -15.72
N ASN A 104 9.36 10.26 -16.04
CA ASN A 104 9.20 8.81 -16.03
C ASN A 104 9.11 8.28 -14.60
N MET A 105 7.99 7.62 -14.26
CA MET A 105 7.75 7.06 -12.92
C MET A 105 8.68 5.88 -12.60
N GLU A 106 9.18 5.16 -13.60
CA GLU A 106 10.10 4.04 -13.38
C GLU A 106 11.47 4.52 -12.89
N VAL A 107 11.93 5.69 -13.33
CA VAL A 107 13.19 6.29 -12.84
C VAL A 107 13.07 6.62 -11.35
N MET A 108 11.94 7.21 -10.95
CA MET A 108 11.62 7.46 -9.53
C MET A 108 11.57 6.15 -8.74
N LYS A 109 10.87 5.14 -9.26
CA LYS A 109 10.74 3.83 -8.61
C LYS A 109 12.08 3.15 -8.40
N VAL A 110 12.96 3.16 -9.41
CA VAL A 110 14.32 2.61 -9.31
C VAL A 110 15.12 3.36 -8.26
N ARG A 111 15.07 4.69 -8.25
CA ARG A 111 15.82 5.49 -7.28
C ARG A 111 15.35 5.25 -5.84
N LEU A 112 14.05 5.13 -5.62
CA LEU A 112 13.49 4.86 -4.29
C LEU A 112 13.81 3.46 -3.78
N ARG A 113 14.08 2.48 -4.66
CA ARG A 113 14.47 1.12 -4.27
C ARG A 113 15.77 1.05 -3.48
N GLU A 114 16.63 2.06 -3.60
CA GLU A 114 17.86 2.16 -2.82
C GLU A 114 17.59 2.34 -1.32
N PHE A 115 16.42 2.86 -0.96
CA PHE A 115 16.05 3.14 0.43
C PHE A 115 15.09 2.10 1.02
N GLY A 116 14.56 1.18 0.19
CA GLY A 116 13.72 0.08 0.62
C GLY A 116 12.75 -0.40 -0.48
N THR A 117 11.70 -1.12 -0.11
CA THR A 117 10.81 -1.77 -1.10
C THR A 117 9.63 -0.86 -1.44
N VAL A 118 9.55 -0.41 -2.69
CA VAL A 118 8.40 0.36 -3.20
C VAL A 118 7.21 -0.58 -3.43
N LEU A 119 6.14 -0.38 -2.65
CA LEU A 119 4.91 -1.18 -2.70
C LEU A 119 3.87 -0.58 -3.63
N ASP A 120 3.75 0.74 -3.63
CA ASP A 120 2.87 1.49 -4.52
C ASP A 120 3.50 2.86 -4.84
N LEU A 121 3.28 3.34 -6.07
CA LEU A 121 3.78 4.63 -6.53
C LEU A 121 2.73 5.26 -7.42
N ARG A 122 2.14 6.36 -6.97
CA ARG A 122 1.09 7.06 -7.69
C ARG A 122 1.42 8.54 -7.84
N ARG A 123 1.02 9.09 -8.99
CA ARG A 123 1.01 10.53 -9.22
C ARG A 123 -0.27 11.11 -8.66
N ASP A 124 -0.14 12.08 -7.78
CA ASP A 124 -1.30 12.71 -7.15
C ASP A 124 -1.99 13.60 -8.19
N ARG A 125 -3.27 13.35 -8.43
CA ARG A 125 -4.11 14.22 -9.26
C ARG A 125 -4.78 15.23 -8.34
N TYR A 126 -4.31 16.48 -8.36
CA TYR A 126 -5.11 17.56 -7.79
C TYR A 126 -6.36 17.75 -8.64
N ALA A 127 -7.54 17.69 -8.01
CA ALA A 127 -8.81 17.86 -8.70
C ALA A 127 -8.98 19.34 -9.11
N GLY A 128 -9.02 19.60 -10.42
CA GLY A 128 -9.38 20.91 -10.97
C GLY A 128 -8.59 21.28 -12.23
N ALA A 129 -9.27 21.93 -13.19
CA ALA A 129 -8.67 22.46 -14.41
C ALA A 129 -7.51 23.44 -14.13
N THR A 130 -7.55 24.12 -12.99
CA THR A 130 -6.53 25.09 -12.55
C THR A 130 -5.24 24.41 -12.07
N ALA A 131 -5.32 23.21 -11.50
CA ALA A 131 -4.13 22.50 -11.04
C ALA A 131 -3.25 22.10 -12.23
N GLY A 132 -3.84 21.68 -13.36
CA GLY A 132 -3.12 21.40 -14.61
C GLY A 132 -2.35 22.58 -15.20
N MET A 133 -2.70 23.82 -14.81
CA MET A 133 -2.07 25.05 -15.29
C MET A 133 -0.96 25.57 -14.38
N ILE A 134 -0.83 25.06 -13.15
CA ILE A 134 0.16 25.50 -12.17
C ILE A 134 1.19 24.37 -11.99
N PRO A 135 2.39 24.47 -12.60
CA PRO A 135 3.38 23.39 -12.59
C PRO A 135 3.80 22.92 -11.19
N CYS A 136 3.81 23.81 -10.19
CA CYS A 136 4.15 23.46 -8.81
C CYS A 136 3.06 22.61 -8.11
N LEU A 137 1.84 22.55 -8.66
CA LEU A 137 0.76 21.70 -8.16
C LEU A 137 0.67 20.35 -8.90
N THR A 138 1.40 20.15 -10.00
CA THR A 138 1.30 18.94 -10.85
C THR A 138 2.44 17.94 -10.68
N GLY A 139 3.34 18.16 -9.72
CA GLY A 139 4.53 17.33 -9.52
C GLY A 139 4.59 16.50 -8.23
N GLN A 140 3.44 16.24 -7.61
CA GLN A 140 3.38 15.49 -6.36
C GLN A 140 3.17 13.99 -6.59
N LEU A 141 3.94 13.17 -5.87
CA LEU A 141 3.75 11.73 -5.83
C LEU A 141 3.48 11.29 -4.40
N THR A 142 2.58 10.32 -4.26
CA THR A 142 2.50 9.49 -3.07
C THR A 142 3.20 8.17 -3.36
N VAL A 143 4.17 7.82 -2.53
CA VAL A 143 4.82 6.51 -2.53
C VAL A 143 4.41 5.79 -1.26
N ARG A 144 3.99 4.54 -1.38
CA ARG A 144 3.95 3.61 -0.25
C ARG A 144 5.14 2.69 -0.37
N MET A 145 6.00 2.69 0.64
CA MET A 145 7.20 1.86 0.63
C MET A 145 7.61 1.44 2.04
N THR A 146 8.41 0.38 2.11
CA THR A 146 9.13 -0.02 3.31
C THR A 146 10.45 0.72 3.32
N LEU A 147 10.92 1.17 4.48
CA LEU A 147 12.23 1.84 4.59
C LEU A 147 13.23 0.90 5.25
N ASN A 148 14.32 0.61 4.54
CA ASN A 148 15.50 -0.06 5.10
C ASN A 148 16.54 0.98 5.57
N SER A 149 16.48 2.20 5.03
CA SER A 149 17.33 3.32 5.38
C SER A 149 16.56 4.65 5.23
N PRO A 150 16.93 5.71 5.98
CA PRO A 150 16.27 7.00 5.86
C PRO A 150 16.48 7.62 4.46
N ILE A 151 15.45 8.31 3.96
CA ILE A 151 15.54 9.05 2.68
C ILE A 151 15.88 10.52 3.01
N PRO A 152 16.91 11.10 2.38
CA PRO A 152 17.22 12.52 2.55
C PRO A 152 16.06 13.40 2.08
N SER A 153 15.87 14.55 2.72
CA SER A 153 14.79 15.48 2.37
C SER A 153 14.91 16.02 0.94
N TYR A 154 16.11 16.03 0.37
CA TYR A 154 16.32 16.33 -1.05
C TYR A 154 17.00 15.15 -1.73
N LEU A 155 16.44 14.72 -2.85
CA LEU A 155 16.92 13.56 -3.59
C LEU A 155 17.10 13.92 -5.07
N GLN A 156 18.23 13.56 -5.65
CA GLN A 156 18.43 13.63 -7.09
C GLN A 156 17.82 12.39 -7.75
N VAL A 157 16.94 12.60 -8.74
CA VAL A 157 16.23 11.57 -9.50
C VAL A 157 16.37 11.91 -10.99
N GLY A 158 17.33 11.26 -11.67
CA GLY A 158 17.72 11.67 -13.02
C GLY A 158 18.22 13.11 -13.03
N GLU A 159 17.65 13.96 -13.88
CA GLU A 159 17.98 15.39 -13.98
C GLU A 159 17.21 16.27 -12.98
N HIS A 160 16.31 15.69 -12.18
CA HIS A 160 15.43 16.43 -11.28
C HIS A 160 15.88 16.31 -9.83
N LYS A 161 15.94 17.44 -9.13
CA LYS A 161 16.07 17.47 -7.67
C LYS A 161 14.67 17.56 -7.07
N VAL A 162 14.28 16.53 -6.32
CA VAL A 162 12.96 16.43 -5.70
C VAL A 162 13.05 16.65 -4.20
N TYR A 163 11.95 17.10 -3.61
CA TYR A 163 11.81 17.22 -2.16
C TYR A 163 10.99 16.04 -1.61
N ILE A 164 11.46 15.43 -0.53
CA ILE A 164 10.92 14.21 0.07
C ILE A 164 10.47 14.50 1.49
N ARG A 165 9.25 14.07 1.84
CA ARG A 165 8.70 14.18 3.19
C ARG A 165 7.96 12.91 3.62
N TYR A 166 8.22 12.43 4.83
CA TYR A 166 7.44 11.36 5.46
C TYR A 166 7.39 11.52 6.99
N ALA A 167 6.48 10.80 7.65
CA ALA A 167 6.33 10.86 9.10
C ALA A 167 7.58 10.31 9.80
N ASN A 168 8.00 10.94 10.91
CA ASN A 168 9.20 10.60 11.69
C ASN A 168 10.49 10.54 10.84
N GLN A 169 10.57 11.37 9.80
CA GLN A 169 11.81 11.57 9.07
C GLN A 169 12.83 12.23 10.02
N PRO A 170 14.07 11.70 10.11
CA PRO A 170 15.12 12.23 10.97
C PRO A 170 15.60 13.62 10.53
#